data_AF-A0A4S5EPF1-F1
#
_entry.id   AF-A0A4S5EPF1-F1
#
_cell.length_a   1.000
_cell.length_b   1.000
_cell.length_c   1.000
_cell.angle_alpha   90.00
_cell.angle_beta   90.00
_cell.angle_gamma   90.00
#
_symmetry.space_group_name_H-M   'P 1'
#
loop_
_entity.id
_entity.type
_entity.pdbx_description
1 polymer ?
#
loop_
_entity_poly.entity_id
_entity_poly.type
_entity_poly.pdbx_seq_one_letter_code
_entity_poly.pdbx_strand_id
1 'polypeptide(L)' 'MSRYRLYLAVEQAAVMEGHCGHARYVWNLAVEQQSWWNPRRGPAPGYHEQSRQLTEARRDNPWLAAGSQQGPGKIAL' A
#
# COMPACT_ATOMS: atom_id res chain seq x y z
N MET A 1 22.78 22.12 8.78
CA MET A 1 21.64 22.05 7.84
C MET A 1 20.37 22.49 8.55
N SER A 2 19.68 23.49 8.02
CA SER A 2 18.33 23.84 8.49
C SER A 2 17.37 22.70 8.16
N ARG A 3 16.56 22.26 9.13
CA ARG A 3 15.48 21.28 8.92
C ARG A 3 14.21 22.06 8.59
N TYR A 4 13.79 22.01 7.33
CA TYR A 4 12.48 22.53 6.93
C TYR A 4 11.43 21.44 7.14
N ARG A 5 10.42 21.73 7.97
CA ARG A 5 9.29 20.83 8.17
C ARG A 5 8.19 21.23 7.20
N LEU A 6 7.83 20.34 6.30
CA LEU A 6 6.66 20.49 5.44
C LEU A 6 5.41 20.33 6.30
N TYR A 7 4.56 21.36 6.28
CA TYR A 7 3.20 21.28 6.83
C TYR A 7 2.24 21.07 5.67
N LEU A 8 1.40 20.05 5.80
CA LEU A 8 0.40 19.72 4.80
C LEU A 8 -0.74 20.74 4.86
N ALA A 9 -1.23 21.15 3.70
CA ALA A 9 -2.54 21.77 3.61
C ALA A 9 -3.61 20.75 4.08
N VAL A 10 -4.76 21.25 4.54
CA VAL A 10 -5.85 20.40 5.09
C VAL A 10 -6.26 19.29 4.11
N GLU A 11 -6.36 19.62 2.83
CA GLU A 11 -6.70 18.65 1.78
C GLU A 11 -5.61 17.58 1.58
N GLN A 12 -4.33 17.98 1.66
CA GLN A 12 -3.21 17.05 1.55
C GLN A 12 -3.11 16.12 2.77
N ALA A 13 -3.49 16.61 3.96
CA ALA A 13 -3.51 15.80 5.18
C ALA A 13 -4.55 14.66 5.08
N ALA A 14 -5.75 14.95 4.56
CA ALA A 14 -6.78 13.94 4.35
C ALA A 14 -6.36 12.88 3.33
N VAL A 15 -5.72 13.29 2.23
CA VAL A 15 -5.16 12.34 1.24
C VAL A 15 -4.07 11.46 1.86
N MET A 16 -3.18 12.05 2.67
CA MET A 16 -2.10 11.31 3.35
C MET A 16 -2.65 10.31 4.36
N GLU A 17 -3.71 10.65 5.09
CA GLU A 17 -4.39 9.72 6.00
C GLU A 17 -4.93 8.50 5.25
N GLY A 18 -5.57 8.71 4.10
CA GLY A 18 -6.00 7.63 3.22
C GLY A 18 -4.85 6.73 2.76
N HIS A 19 -3.72 7.32 2.34
CA HIS A 19 -2.52 6.56 1.97
C HIS A 19 -1.93 5.77 3.14
N CYS A 20 -1.89 6.34 4.35
CA CYS A 20 -1.47 5.62 5.56
C CYS A 20 -2.38 4.41 5.83
N GLY A 21 -3.69 4.56 5.67
CA GLY A 21 -4.65 3.46 5.77
C GLY A 21 -4.40 2.35 4.75
N HIS A 22 -4.21 2.73 3.47
CA HIS A 22 -3.88 1.78 2.40
C HIS A 22 -2.58 1.01 2.67
N ALA A 23 -1.51 1.72 3.07
CA ALA A 23 -0.22 1.11 3.39
C ALA A 23 -0.34 0.15 4.58
N ARG A 24 -1.08 0.54 5.62
CA ARG A 24 -1.33 -0.30 6.79
C ARG A 24 -2.09 -1.57 6.43
N TYR A 25 -3.09 -1.46 5.56
CA TYR A 25 -3.87 -2.61 5.10
C TYR A 25 -2.99 -3.63 4.37
N VAL A 26 -2.23 -3.18 3.35
CA VAL A 26 -1.37 -4.07 2.55
C VAL A 26 -0.27 -4.70 3.41
N TRP A 27 0.30 -3.96 4.36
CA TRP A 27 1.26 -4.50 5.31
C TRP A 27 0.65 -5.61 6.18
N ASN A 28 -0.52 -5.38 6.77
CA ASN A 28 -1.18 -6.37 7.61
C ASN A 28 -1.50 -7.65 6.80
N LEU A 29 -1.97 -7.51 5.56
CA LEU A 29 -2.22 -8.65 4.67
C LEU A 29 -0.94 -9.48 4.44
N ALA A 30 0.19 -8.83 4.18
CA ALA A 30 1.47 -9.52 4.03
C ALA A 30 1.91 -10.23 5.31
N VAL A 31 1.71 -9.60 6.48
CA VAL A 31 1.99 -10.20 7.79
C VAL A 31 1.10 -11.44 8.03
N GLU A 32 -0.19 -11.36 7.72
CA GLU A 32 -1.12 -12.49 7.83
C GLU A 32 -0.66 -13.67 6.95
N GLN A 33 -0.30 -13.40 5.68
CA GLN A 33 0.25 -14.42 4.78
C GLN A 33 1.52 -15.06 5.34
N GLN A 34 2.44 -14.25 5.88
CA GLN A 34 3.68 -14.75 6.46
C GLN A 34 3.43 -15.60 7.73
N SER A 35 2.46 -15.21 8.55
CA SER A 35 2.10 -15.91 9.79
C SER A 35 1.48 -17.29 9.56
N TRP A 36 0.96 -17.55 8.37
CA TRP A 36 0.40 -18.85 8.00
C TRP A 36 1.45 -19.96 7.87
N TRP A 37 2.74 -19.57 7.83
CA TRP A 37 3.86 -20.51 7.83
C TRP A 37 3.78 -21.48 9.01
N ASN A 38 3.93 -22.77 8.72
CA ASN A 38 4.29 -23.75 9.73
C ASN A 38 5.02 -24.96 9.08
N PRO A 39 5.79 -25.74 9.87
CA PRO A 39 6.58 -26.85 9.33
C PRO A 39 5.79 -27.93 8.59
N ARG A 40 4.47 -28.04 8.82
CA ARG A 40 3.60 -29.06 8.19
C ARG A 40 2.89 -28.56 6.93
N ARG A 41 2.82 -27.25 6.71
CA ARG A 41 2.00 -26.62 5.67
C ARG A 41 2.83 -25.91 4.60
N GLY A 42 4.11 -25.65 4.88
CA GLY A 42 5.05 -25.06 3.95
C GLY A 42 5.15 -23.54 4.07
N PRO A 43 5.97 -22.92 3.20
CA PRO A 43 6.26 -21.50 3.28
C PRO A 43 5.10 -20.61 2.83
N ALA A 44 5.08 -19.39 3.34
CA ALA A 44 4.20 -18.34 2.82
C ALA A 44 4.50 -18.04 1.34
N PRO A 45 3.55 -17.45 0.60
CA PRO A 45 3.75 -17.04 -0.79
C PRO A 45 5.04 -16.22 -1.00
N GLY A 46 5.84 -16.61 -1.98
CA GLY A 46 6.99 -15.83 -2.43
C GLY A 46 6.59 -14.64 -3.30
N TYR A 47 7.55 -13.79 -3.66
CA TYR A 47 7.31 -12.53 -4.39
C TYR A 47 6.45 -12.64 -5.65
N HIS A 48 6.71 -13.63 -6.52
CA HIS A 48 5.94 -13.81 -7.76
C HIS A 48 4.48 -14.15 -7.49
N GLU A 49 4.23 -14.99 -6.49
CA GLU A 49 2.87 -15.37 -6.10
C GLU A 49 2.14 -14.20 -5.42
N GLN A 50 2.82 -13.46 -4.55
CA GLN A 50 2.28 -12.21 -3.99
C GLN A 50 1.94 -11.19 -5.09
N SER A 51 2.76 -11.08 -6.14
CA SER A 51 2.51 -10.18 -7.27
C SER A 51 1.29 -10.62 -8.10
N ARG A 52 1.10 -11.93 -8.29
CA ARG A 52 -0.09 -12.51 -8.93
C ARG A 52 -1.34 -12.20 -8.10
N GLN A 53 -1.31 -12.50 -6.80
CA GLN A 53 -2.43 -12.25 -5.88
C GLN A 53 -2.77 -10.76 -5.77
N LEU A 54 -1.76 -9.88 -5.74
CA LEU A 54 -1.98 -8.43 -5.75
C LEU A 54 -2.65 -7.98 -7.05
N THR A 55 -2.29 -8.58 -8.18
CA THR A 55 -2.92 -8.28 -9.48
C THR A 55 -4.38 -8.72 -9.51
N GLU A 56 -4.70 -9.85 -8.88
CA GLU A 56 -6.08 -10.32 -8.71
C GLU A 56 -6.87 -9.38 -7.80
N ALA A 57 -6.32 -9.05 -6.62
CA ALA A 57 -6.94 -8.13 -5.68
C ALA A 57 -7.22 -6.75 -6.29
N ARG A 58 -6.36 -6.26 -7.20
CA ARG A 58 -6.58 -5.00 -7.94
C ARG A 58 -7.81 -5.04 -8.84
N ARG A 59 -8.26 -6.20 -9.32
CA ARG A 59 -9.49 -6.28 -10.13
C ARG A 59 -10.73 -6.01 -9.28
N ASP A 60 -10.70 -6.48 -8.03
CA ASP A 60 -11.86 -6.42 -7.13
C ASP A 60 -11.85 -5.16 -6.24
N ASN A 61 -10.69 -4.50 -6.10
CA ASN A 61 -10.50 -3.36 -5.20
C ASN A 61 -10.07 -2.10 -5.98
N PRO A 62 -11.01 -1.23 -6.37
CA PRO A 62 -10.71 -0.03 -7.17
C PRO A 62 -9.67 0.90 -6.55
N TRP A 63 -9.66 1.05 -5.22
CA TRP A 63 -8.66 1.87 -4.51
C TRP A 63 -7.23 1.29 -4.63
N LEU A 64 -7.11 -0.04 -4.69
CA LEU A 64 -5.84 -0.73 -4.84
C LEU A 64 -5.38 -0.73 -6.31
N ALA A 65 -6.34 -0.78 -7.24
CA ALA A 65 -6.12 -0.60 -8.67
C ALA A 65 -5.61 0.81 -8.98
N ALA A 66 -6.15 1.82 -8.30
CA ALA A 66 -5.73 3.20 -8.43
C ALA A 66 -4.25 3.40 -8.08
N GLY A 67 -3.75 2.61 -7.12
CA GLY A 67 -2.35 2.60 -6.71
C GLY A 67 -1.93 3.88 -6.00
N SER A 68 -0.63 3.98 -5.70
CA SER A 68 -0.04 5.14 -5.01
C SER A 68 0.31 6.31 -5.93
N GLN A 69 0.13 6.15 -7.25
CA GLN A 69 0.49 7.18 -8.25
C GLN A 69 -0.66 8.14 -8.56
N GLN A 70 -1.87 7.91 -8.05
CA GLN A 70 -3.01 8.80 -8.24
C GLN A 70 -3.09 9.83 -7.11
N GLY A 71 -2.10 10.72 -7.06
CA GLY A 71 -2.24 11.99 -6.36
C GLY A 71 -2.88 13.03 -7.28
N PRO A 72 -3.77 13.91 -6.79
CA PRO A 72 -4.21 15.06 -7.57
C PRO A 72 -3.00 15.98 -7.75
N GLY A 73 -2.56 16.19 -8.99
CA GLY A 73 -1.49 17.14 -9.30
C GLY A 73 -0.44 16.57 -10.23
N LYS A 74 -0.73 16.67 -11.53
CA LYS A 74 0.18 17.36 -12.44
C LYS A 74 0.58 18.69 -11.76
N ILE A 75 1.64 18.68 -10.97
CA ILE A 75 2.40 19.90 -10.71
C ILE A 75 3.13 20.13 -12.02
N ALA A 76 2.55 20.98 -12.87
CA ALA A 76 3.29 21.62 -13.94
C ALA A 76 4.48 22.32 -13.30
N LEU A 77 5.67 21.79 -13.55
CA LEU A 77 6.88 22.60 -13.65
C LEU A 77 6.94 23.14 -15.08
#